data_AF-A0A2V9GCD4-F1
#
_entry.id   AF-A0A2V9GCD4-F1
#
_cell.length_a   1.000
_cell.length_b   1.000
_cell.length_c   1.000
_cell.angle_alpha   90.00
_cell.angle_beta   90.00
_cell.angle_gamma   90.00
#
_symmetry.space_group_name_H-M   'P 1'
#
loop_
_entity.id
_entity.type
_entity.pdbx_description
1 polymer ?
#
loop_
_entity_poly.entity_id
_entity_poly.type
_entity_poly.pdbx_seq_one_letter_code
_entity_poly.pdbx_strand_id
1 'polypeptide(L)'
;MDSEVLQCARTLFENRFEAEIRPAHNIRLWETKTKFSMGAQPPLSGVDAQRLIGAEVQFAREAATAQAECLVAAIKTAGLRFDNEALLIGLGNTKELLDKHKHSATKTVFSGFAQQIDPALKAGVEQDLDAKFAHIHDSVLRLLKSKVAETILEAKAETKNNSNDAVYARMAIDEARRSISENDNRPHPWVGAVVVKGGKVLSKAHRGEVPGNHAEFVALEKNLPNVTVAGATVYTTLEPCTTRTPPKIPCVDRLIERKVARVVIGILDPDDRIRGKGQRKLSNAGIETALFPHDLAMEVEELNREFTRFCEKQSLTSQTDPAKSFAPSGGLKPLVVPLRYGPSPPSAGKHTMGHHGLIVANHGEPAYDVSVSTPKIQIGTSELKFEGSKPVFTKADGDAFFIGTIELAPHYEQSAKSSGT
;
A
#
# COMPACT_ATOMS: atom_id res chain seq x y z
N MET A 1 -0.15 -16.09 24.19
CA MET A 1 -0.56 -17.27 23.37
C MET A 1 -0.87 -18.46 24.28
N ASP A 2 -1.93 -19.22 23.97
CA ASP A 2 -2.43 -20.33 24.80
C ASP A 2 -1.42 -21.51 24.87
N SER A 3 -1.30 -22.12 26.06
CA SER A 3 -0.47 -23.30 26.31
C SER A 3 -0.89 -24.50 25.44
N GLU A 4 -2.17 -24.66 25.13
CA GLU A 4 -2.66 -25.75 24.29
C GLU A 4 -2.18 -25.62 22.84
N VAL A 5 -2.15 -24.39 22.31
CA VAL A 5 -1.67 -24.07 20.96
C VAL A 5 -0.17 -24.37 20.83
N LEU A 6 0.60 -24.02 21.85
CA LEU A 6 2.04 -24.31 21.90
C LEU A 6 2.31 -25.82 21.97
N GLN A 7 1.50 -26.56 22.72
CA GLN A 7 1.62 -28.02 22.81
C GLN A 7 1.24 -28.70 21.47
N CYS A 8 0.20 -28.19 20.80
CA CYS A 8 -0.17 -28.63 19.45
C CYS A 8 0.98 -28.38 18.46
N ALA A 9 1.55 -27.17 18.44
CA ALA A 9 2.68 -26.82 17.58
C ALA A 9 3.89 -27.74 17.80
N ARG A 10 4.20 -28.05 19.06
CA ARG A 10 5.27 -28.99 19.43
C ARG A 10 5.01 -30.39 18.90
N THR A 11 3.79 -30.89 19.10
CA THR A 11 3.40 -32.24 18.65
C THR A 11 3.47 -32.36 17.13
N LEU A 12 2.99 -31.36 16.39
CA LEU A 12 3.08 -31.30 14.94
C LEU A 12 4.54 -31.32 14.47
N PHE A 13 5.40 -30.53 15.12
CA PHE A 13 6.82 -30.50 14.81
C PHE A 13 7.52 -31.83 15.09
N GLU A 14 7.31 -32.42 16.27
CA GLU A 14 7.93 -33.71 16.65
C GLU A 14 7.56 -34.83 15.68
N ASN A 15 6.27 -34.93 15.32
CA ASN A 15 5.80 -35.92 14.34
C ASN A 15 6.49 -35.75 12.98
N ARG A 16 6.55 -34.52 12.46
CA ARG A 16 7.21 -34.22 11.18
C ARG A 16 8.72 -34.43 11.25
N PHE A 17 9.33 -34.06 12.36
CA PHE A 17 10.76 -34.20 12.57
C PHE A 17 11.19 -35.67 12.53
N GLU A 18 10.45 -36.55 13.21
CA GLU A 18 10.74 -37.99 13.23
C GLU A 18 10.37 -38.69 11.92
N ALA A 19 9.27 -38.30 11.27
CA ALA A 19 8.81 -38.97 10.06
C ALA A 19 9.60 -38.57 8.80
N GLU A 20 10.04 -37.31 8.71
CA GLU A 20 10.58 -36.76 7.46
C GLU A 20 12.02 -36.27 7.61
N ILE A 21 12.28 -35.42 8.60
CA ILE A 21 13.51 -34.62 8.66
C ILE A 21 14.70 -35.46 9.14
N ARG A 22 14.53 -36.19 10.25
CA ARG A 22 15.58 -37.04 10.83
C ARG A 22 15.98 -38.17 9.87
N PRO A 23 15.05 -38.93 9.24
CA PRO A 23 15.41 -39.95 8.26
C PRO A 23 16.17 -39.38 7.05
N ALA A 24 15.71 -38.25 6.49
CA ALA A 24 16.36 -37.61 5.35
C ALA A 24 17.79 -37.12 5.69
N HIS A 25 17.98 -36.59 6.90
CA HIS A 25 19.32 -36.23 7.38
C HIS A 25 20.23 -37.46 7.54
N ASN A 26 19.75 -38.54 8.15
CA ASN A 26 20.54 -39.76 8.34
C ASN A 26 21.04 -40.34 7.01
N ILE A 27 20.19 -40.34 5.97
CA ILE A 27 20.57 -40.77 4.62
C ILE A 27 21.70 -39.88 4.06
N ARG A 28 21.51 -38.55 4.10
CA ARG A 28 22.54 -37.60 3.60
C ARG A 28 23.85 -37.72 4.35
N LEU A 29 23.80 -37.87 5.67
CA LEU A 29 24.99 -38.04 6.50
C LEU A 29 25.71 -39.34 6.17
N TRP A 30 24.96 -40.44 6.00
CA TRP A 30 25.52 -41.72 5.58
C TRP A 30 26.18 -41.62 4.21
N GLU A 31 25.51 -41.08 3.20
CA GLU A 31 26.07 -40.88 1.85
C GLU A 31 27.33 -40.01 1.86
N THR A 32 27.34 -38.97 2.69
CA THR A 32 28.48 -38.07 2.85
C THR A 32 29.67 -38.77 3.51
N LYS A 33 29.45 -39.78 4.36
CA LYS A 33 30.53 -40.56 5.01
C LYS A 33 31.00 -41.75 4.18
N THR A 34 30.08 -42.47 3.52
CA THR A 34 30.40 -43.72 2.81
C THR A 34 31.07 -43.52 1.46
N LYS A 35 30.76 -42.45 0.72
CA LYS A 35 31.42 -42.13 -0.55
C LYS A 35 32.95 -41.96 -0.42
N PHE A 36 33.48 -41.83 0.79
CA PHE A 36 34.90 -41.56 1.02
C PHE A 36 35.61 -42.61 1.88
N SER A 37 34.89 -43.58 2.46
CA SER A 37 35.48 -44.61 3.34
C SER A 37 36.02 -45.85 2.60
N MET A 38 36.15 -45.84 1.27
CA MET A 38 36.79 -46.95 0.53
C MET A 38 38.31 -46.74 0.42
N GLY A 39 39.04 -47.20 1.42
CA GLY A 39 40.51 -47.31 1.44
C GLY A 39 41.10 -46.66 2.70
N ALA A 40 42.03 -47.37 3.36
CA ALA A 40 42.69 -46.97 4.62
C ALA A 40 43.00 -45.46 4.67
N GLN A 41 42.23 -44.71 5.46
CA GLN A 41 42.04 -43.26 5.27
C GLN A 41 43.15 -42.40 5.93
N PRO A 42 43.76 -41.45 5.20
CA PRO A 42 44.37 -40.25 5.80
C PRO A 42 43.29 -39.32 6.43
N PRO A 43 43.64 -38.28 7.20
CA PRO A 43 42.63 -37.39 7.81
C PRO A 43 41.72 -36.71 6.77
N LEU A 44 40.46 -36.44 7.15
CA LEU A 44 39.45 -35.75 6.32
C LEU A 44 40.01 -34.49 5.66
N SER A 45 39.76 -34.32 4.36
CA SER A 45 40.16 -33.10 3.65
C SER A 45 39.24 -31.92 4.00
N GLY A 46 39.69 -30.68 3.77
CA GLY A 46 38.86 -29.48 3.95
C GLY A 46 37.58 -29.49 3.08
N VAL A 47 37.60 -30.19 1.94
CA VAL A 47 36.43 -30.37 1.07
C VAL A 47 35.40 -31.29 1.73
N ASP A 48 35.85 -32.33 2.44
CA ASP A 48 34.95 -33.26 3.13
C ASP A 48 34.31 -32.62 4.36
N ALA A 49 35.06 -31.77 5.07
CA ALA A 49 34.53 -30.93 6.14
C ALA A 49 33.41 -30.00 5.63
N GLN A 50 33.61 -29.33 4.50
CA GLN A 50 32.61 -28.46 3.89
C GLN A 50 31.33 -29.21 3.46
N ARG A 51 31.46 -30.46 3.00
CA ARG A 51 30.29 -31.31 2.69
C ARG A 51 29.51 -31.71 3.93
N LEU A 52 30.20 -32.09 5.01
CA LEU A 52 29.57 -32.41 6.29
C LEU A 52 28.86 -31.17 6.88
N ILE A 53 29.51 -30.01 6.83
CA ILE A 53 28.89 -28.72 7.18
C ILE A 53 27.63 -28.50 6.35
N GLY A 54 27.66 -28.76 5.04
CA GLY A 54 26.50 -28.66 4.17
C GLY A 54 25.33 -29.56 4.60
N ALA A 55 25.60 -30.83 4.95
CA ALA A 55 24.57 -31.76 5.40
C ALA A 55 23.93 -31.34 6.73
N GLU A 56 24.73 -30.84 7.68
CA GLU A 56 24.27 -30.35 8.98
C GLU A 56 23.48 -29.04 8.88
N VAL A 57 23.95 -28.11 8.05
CA VAL A 57 23.28 -26.83 7.78
C VAL A 57 21.93 -27.05 7.10
N GLN A 58 21.86 -27.99 6.15
CA GLN A 58 20.60 -28.36 5.52
C GLN A 58 19.60 -28.96 6.52
N PHE A 59 20.08 -29.83 7.42
CA PHE A 59 19.25 -30.40 8.49
C PHE A 59 18.72 -29.32 9.44
N ALA A 60 19.58 -28.41 9.90
CA ALA A 60 19.18 -27.29 10.74
C ALA A 60 18.15 -26.38 10.05
N ARG A 61 18.33 -26.13 8.75
CA ARG A 61 17.38 -25.33 7.94
C ARG A 61 16.02 -26.00 7.84
N GLU A 62 15.97 -27.28 7.54
CA GLU A 62 14.71 -28.04 7.44
C GLU A 62 13.98 -28.09 8.78
N ALA A 63 14.71 -28.37 9.87
CA ALA A 63 14.14 -28.40 11.22
C ALA A 63 13.59 -27.03 11.66
N ALA A 64 14.37 -25.96 11.49
CA ALA A 64 13.93 -24.60 11.84
C ALA A 64 12.72 -24.14 11.00
N THR A 65 12.72 -24.44 9.71
CA THR A 65 11.59 -24.11 8.83
C THR A 65 10.33 -24.89 9.23
N ALA A 66 10.47 -26.20 9.47
CA ALA A 66 9.34 -27.03 9.89
C ALA A 66 8.76 -26.60 11.23
N GLN A 67 9.60 -26.20 12.19
CA GLN A 67 9.14 -25.71 13.49
C GLN A 67 8.32 -24.41 13.34
N ALA A 68 8.79 -23.46 12.53
CA ALA A 68 8.07 -22.23 12.21
C ALA A 68 6.72 -22.51 11.52
N GLU A 69 6.69 -23.41 10.53
CA GLU A 69 5.47 -23.80 9.83
C GLU A 69 4.45 -24.49 10.75
N CYS A 70 4.91 -25.38 11.64
CA CYS A 70 4.04 -26.07 12.59
C CYS A 70 3.41 -25.10 13.61
N LEU A 71 4.14 -24.07 14.03
CA LEU A 71 3.61 -23.00 14.87
C LEU A 71 2.49 -22.23 14.16
N VAL A 72 2.73 -21.82 12.91
CA VAL A 72 1.73 -21.13 12.08
C VAL A 72 0.48 -22.01 11.90
N ALA A 73 0.66 -23.30 11.64
CA ALA A 73 -0.44 -24.25 11.47
C ALA A 73 -1.26 -24.45 12.75
N ALA A 74 -0.61 -24.57 13.91
CA ALA A 74 -1.31 -24.72 15.20
C ALA A 74 -2.16 -23.49 15.54
N ILE A 75 -1.62 -22.28 15.35
CA ILE A 75 -2.33 -21.01 15.56
C ILE A 75 -3.56 -20.93 14.66
N LYS A 76 -3.39 -21.27 13.37
CA LYS A 76 -4.49 -21.30 12.41
C LYS A 76 -5.58 -22.31 12.78
N THR A 77 -5.18 -23.51 13.24
CA THR A 77 -6.11 -24.57 13.64
C THR A 77 -6.94 -24.17 14.87
N ALA A 78 -6.36 -23.38 15.77
CA ALA A 78 -7.06 -22.81 16.92
C ALA A 78 -7.96 -21.61 16.56
N GLY A 79 -8.04 -21.21 15.29
CA GLY A 79 -8.80 -20.04 14.86
C GLY A 79 -8.18 -18.70 15.30
N LEU A 80 -6.91 -18.70 15.69
CA LEU A 80 -6.19 -17.51 16.13
C LEU A 80 -5.43 -16.86 14.97
N ARG A 81 -5.10 -15.58 15.14
CA ARG A 81 -4.31 -14.78 14.19
C ARG A 81 -2.83 -14.86 14.52
N PHE A 82 -1.98 -14.83 13.50
CA PHE A 82 -0.53 -14.77 13.69
C PHE A 82 -0.07 -13.33 13.93
N ASP A 83 0.13 -12.98 15.20
CA ASP A 83 0.44 -11.61 15.64
C ASP A 83 1.92 -11.43 16.07
N ASN A 84 2.23 -10.27 16.66
CA ASN A 84 3.58 -9.96 17.14
C ASN A 84 4.02 -10.86 18.31
N GLU A 85 3.09 -11.34 19.14
CA GLU A 85 3.42 -12.26 20.23
C GLU A 85 3.84 -13.61 19.65
N ALA A 86 3.06 -14.14 18.70
CA ALA A 86 3.37 -15.36 17.97
C ALA A 86 4.71 -15.28 17.22
N LEU A 87 5.02 -14.11 16.62
CA LEU A 87 6.32 -13.85 15.97
C LEU A 87 7.48 -14.00 16.97
N LEU A 88 7.39 -13.37 18.15
CA LEU A 88 8.45 -13.44 19.16
C LEU A 88 8.67 -14.86 19.67
N ILE A 89 7.58 -15.61 19.88
CA ILE A 89 7.64 -17.01 20.29
C ILE A 89 8.31 -17.87 19.20
N GLY A 90 7.91 -17.69 17.93
CA GLY A 90 8.53 -18.41 16.81
C GLY A 90 10.03 -18.14 16.67
N LEU A 91 10.46 -16.88 16.89
CA LEU A 91 11.88 -16.51 16.88
C LEU A 91 12.65 -17.12 18.05
N GLY A 92 12.07 -17.11 19.25
CA GLY A 92 12.66 -17.75 20.43
C GLY A 92 12.91 -19.25 20.20
N ASN A 93 11.88 -19.96 19.73
CA ASN A 93 11.97 -21.40 19.42
C ASN A 93 13.03 -21.70 18.36
N THR A 94 13.06 -20.90 17.28
CA THR A 94 14.03 -21.05 16.19
C THR A 94 15.46 -20.87 16.70
N LYS A 95 15.71 -19.85 17.52
CA LYS A 95 17.02 -19.58 18.09
C LYS A 95 17.50 -20.74 18.96
N GLU A 96 16.65 -21.20 19.88
CA GLU A 96 16.99 -22.33 20.76
C GLU A 96 17.30 -23.61 19.97
N LEU A 97 16.53 -23.88 18.92
CA LEU A 97 16.74 -25.03 18.04
C LEU A 97 18.08 -24.92 17.29
N LEU A 98 18.37 -23.77 16.70
CA LEU A 98 19.62 -23.53 15.96
C LEU A 98 20.84 -23.64 16.88
N ASP A 99 20.78 -23.14 18.11
CA ASP A 99 21.86 -23.27 19.09
C ASP A 99 22.15 -24.75 19.41
N LYS A 100 21.11 -25.58 19.56
CA LYS A 100 21.23 -27.04 19.75
C LYS A 100 21.86 -27.72 18.54
N HIS A 101 21.40 -27.39 17.33
CA HIS A 101 21.94 -27.97 16.10
C HIS A 101 23.38 -27.55 15.84
N LYS A 102 23.76 -26.30 16.16
CA LYS A 102 25.15 -25.83 16.02
C LYS A 102 26.08 -26.72 16.85
N HIS A 103 25.75 -26.94 18.13
CA HIS A 103 26.56 -27.79 19.00
C HIS A 103 26.69 -29.23 18.47
N SER A 104 25.59 -29.80 17.98
CA SER A 104 25.58 -31.13 17.37
C SER A 104 26.43 -31.18 16.09
N ALA A 105 26.27 -30.21 15.20
CA ALA A 105 27.00 -30.12 13.92
C ALA A 105 28.50 -30.01 14.14
N THR A 106 28.93 -29.14 15.05
CA THR A 106 30.33 -28.98 15.45
C THR A 106 30.93 -30.33 15.91
N LYS A 107 30.18 -31.07 16.75
CA LYS A 107 30.60 -32.41 17.21
C LYS A 107 30.66 -33.42 16.06
N THR A 108 29.69 -33.43 15.16
CA THR A 108 29.68 -34.35 14.00
C THR A 108 30.87 -34.10 13.09
N VAL A 109 31.12 -32.83 12.71
CA VAL A 109 32.22 -32.46 11.82
C VAL A 109 33.57 -32.84 12.43
N PHE A 110 33.80 -32.52 13.71
CA PHE A 110 35.06 -32.83 14.36
C PHE A 110 35.27 -34.31 14.68
N SER A 111 34.20 -35.08 14.91
CA SER A 111 34.31 -36.53 15.12
C SER A 111 34.89 -37.28 13.92
N GLY A 112 34.86 -36.67 12.73
CA GLY A 112 35.45 -37.24 11.52
C GLY A 112 36.97 -37.06 11.39
N PHE A 113 37.60 -36.20 12.19
CA PHE A 113 39.04 -35.96 12.12
C PHE A 113 39.79 -36.87 13.10
N ALA A 114 40.71 -37.70 12.59
CA ALA A 114 41.53 -38.61 13.39
C ALA A 114 42.75 -37.87 13.98
N GLN A 115 42.61 -37.42 15.24
CA GLN A 115 43.64 -36.84 16.13
C GLN A 115 44.40 -35.56 15.65
N GLN A 116 44.42 -34.57 16.56
CA GLN A 116 44.99 -33.22 16.43
C GLN A 116 44.45 -32.35 15.28
N ILE A 117 43.40 -31.60 15.60
CA ILE A 117 42.88 -30.52 14.76
C ILE A 117 43.64 -29.25 15.12
N ASP A 118 44.22 -28.59 14.11
CA ASP A 118 44.81 -27.25 14.27
C ASP A 118 43.75 -26.27 14.82
N PRO A 119 44.05 -25.52 15.90
CA PRO A 119 43.18 -24.46 16.41
C PRO A 119 42.64 -23.51 15.34
N ALA A 120 43.43 -23.18 14.31
CA ALA A 120 43.01 -22.31 13.21
C ALA A 120 41.90 -22.95 12.35
N LEU A 121 42.02 -24.24 12.05
CA LEU A 121 41.00 -24.99 11.30
C LEU A 121 39.70 -25.11 12.10
N LYS A 122 39.82 -25.37 13.42
CA LYS A 122 38.67 -25.40 14.33
C LYS A 122 37.90 -24.07 14.32
N ALA A 123 38.61 -22.96 14.48
CA ALA A 123 38.01 -21.63 14.46
C ALA A 123 37.31 -21.32 13.11
N GLY A 124 37.93 -21.71 11.99
CA GLY A 124 37.33 -21.52 10.66
C GLY A 124 36.02 -22.28 10.47
N VAL A 125 35.95 -23.54 10.92
CA VAL A 125 34.72 -24.36 10.87
C VAL A 125 33.62 -23.77 11.75
N GLU A 126 33.95 -23.35 12.97
CA GLU A 126 33.01 -22.71 13.89
C GLU A 126 32.45 -21.40 13.31
N GLN A 127 33.31 -20.57 12.71
CA GLN A 127 32.91 -19.32 12.05
C GLN A 127 31.99 -19.56 10.83
N ASP A 128 32.29 -20.56 10.01
CA ASP A 128 31.48 -20.90 8.84
C ASP A 128 30.09 -21.44 9.24
N LEU A 129 30.04 -22.29 10.27
CA LEU A 129 28.77 -22.73 10.88
C LEU A 129 27.98 -21.54 11.45
N ASP A 130 28.64 -20.63 12.15
CA ASP A 130 28.00 -19.43 12.69
C ASP A 130 27.36 -18.57 11.60
N ALA A 131 28.08 -18.29 10.52
CA ALA A 131 27.57 -17.53 9.39
C ALA A 131 26.36 -18.23 8.74
N LYS A 132 26.44 -19.54 8.50
CA LYS A 132 25.36 -20.31 7.88
C LYS A 132 24.11 -20.40 8.76
N PHE A 133 24.26 -20.57 10.07
CA PHE A 133 23.12 -20.63 10.99
C PHE A 133 22.45 -19.26 11.17
N ALA A 134 23.22 -18.17 11.17
CA ALA A 134 22.67 -16.81 11.14
C ALA A 134 21.81 -16.56 9.88
N HIS A 135 22.24 -17.07 8.72
CA HIS A 135 21.44 -17.01 7.48
C HIS A 135 20.14 -17.83 7.57
N ILE A 136 20.15 -18.98 8.25
CA ILE A 136 18.92 -19.75 8.50
C ILE A 136 17.96 -18.92 9.38
N HIS A 137 18.46 -18.34 10.46
CA HIS A 137 17.66 -17.50 11.35
C HIS A 137 17.00 -16.32 10.60
N ASP A 138 17.74 -15.60 9.75
CA ASP A 138 17.17 -14.52 8.93
C ASP A 138 16.10 -15.03 7.94
N SER A 139 16.32 -16.19 7.34
CA SER A 139 15.36 -16.80 6.42
C SER A 139 14.04 -17.14 7.13
N VAL A 140 14.11 -17.69 8.33
CA VAL A 140 12.92 -17.99 9.16
C VAL A 140 12.25 -16.71 9.64
N LEU A 141 13.03 -15.67 10.02
CA LEU A 141 12.48 -14.36 10.38
C LEU A 141 11.65 -13.76 9.24
N ARG A 142 12.13 -13.86 7.99
CA ARG A 142 11.39 -13.38 6.81
C ARG A 142 10.09 -14.17 6.61
N LEU A 143 10.13 -15.49 6.77
CA LEU A 143 8.93 -16.34 6.71
C LEU A 143 7.88 -15.94 7.76
N LEU A 144 8.29 -15.79 9.02
CA LEU A 144 7.36 -15.42 10.09
C LEU A 144 6.80 -14.01 9.93
N LYS A 145 7.62 -13.05 9.48
CA LYS A 145 7.17 -11.68 9.17
C LYS A 145 6.15 -11.65 8.04
N SER A 146 6.29 -12.49 7.02
CA SER A 146 5.30 -12.55 5.95
C SER A 146 3.94 -13.01 6.46
N LYS A 147 3.89 -13.88 7.47
CA LYS A 147 2.63 -14.33 8.10
C LYS A 147 1.92 -13.24 8.90
N VAL A 148 2.68 -12.36 9.56
CA VAL A 148 2.11 -11.15 10.18
C VAL A 148 1.51 -10.23 9.10
N ALA A 149 2.23 -10.02 7.98
CA ALA A 149 1.74 -9.19 6.89
C ALA A 149 0.47 -9.76 6.23
N GLU A 150 0.42 -11.07 5.97
CA GLU A 150 -0.77 -11.77 5.48
C GLU A 150 -1.97 -11.54 6.40
N THR A 151 -1.79 -11.72 7.71
CA THR A 151 -2.83 -11.51 8.72
C THR A 151 -3.36 -10.06 8.73
N ILE A 152 -2.48 -9.07 8.55
CA ILE A 152 -2.89 -7.66 8.45
C ILE A 152 -3.71 -7.41 7.19
N LEU A 153 -3.33 -8.01 6.06
CA LEU A 153 -4.06 -7.88 4.80
C LEU A 153 -5.43 -8.55 4.89
N GLU A 154 -5.51 -9.74 5.48
CA GLU A 154 -6.76 -10.46 5.74
C GLU A 154 -7.69 -9.63 6.65
N ALA A 155 -7.17 -9.07 7.74
CA ALA A 155 -7.92 -8.20 8.62
C ALA A 155 -8.49 -6.95 7.91
N LYS A 156 -7.69 -6.35 7.01
CA LYS A 156 -8.13 -5.22 6.18
C LYS A 156 -9.20 -5.64 5.17
N ALA A 157 -9.05 -6.81 4.55
CA ALA A 157 -10.02 -7.35 3.60
C ALA A 157 -11.35 -7.72 4.27
N GLU A 158 -11.31 -8.31 5.47
CA GLU A 158 -12.50 -8.59 6.27
C GLU A 158 -13.19 -7.30 6.72
N THR A 159 -12.43 -6.27 7.10
CA THR A 159 -13.01 -4.95 7.44
C THR A 159 -13.72 -4.34 6.22
N LYS A 160 -13.16 -4.53 5.02
CA LYS A 160 -13.78 -4.10 3.76
C LYS A 160 -15.05 -4.89 3.43
N ASN A 161 -15.04 -6.21 3.64
CA ASN A 161 -16.16 -7.12 3.33
C ASN A 161 -17.29 -7.10 4.39
N ASN A 162 -16.99 -6.82 5.66
CA ASN A 162 -17.99 -6.64 6.73
C ASN A 162 -18.48 -5.20 6.86
N SER A 163 -18.02 -4.29 6.01
CA SER A 163 -18.50 -2.93 6.07
C SER A 163 -19.95 -2.89 5.55
N ASN A 164 -20.88 -2.56 6.45
CA ASN A 164 -22.21 -2.07 6.07
C ASN A 164 -22.10 -0.68 5.37
N ASP A 165 -20.97 -0.37 4.72
CA ASP A 165 -20.68 0.91 4.08
C ASP A 165 -21.72 1.21 3.03
N ALA A 166 -22.13 0.22 2.22
CA ALA A 166 -23.20 0.40 1.24
C ALA A 166 -24.54 0.81 1.91
N VAL A 167 -24.86 0.24 3.07
CA VAL A 167 -26.09 0.57 3.82
C VAL A 167 -26.03 2.00 4.37
N TYR A 168 -24.91 2.40 4.95
CA TYR A 168 -24.78 3.75 5.51
C TYR A 168 -24.57 4.83 4.43
N ALA A 169 -23.89 4.49 3.34
CA ALA A 169 -23.79 5.33 2.14
C ALA A 169 -25.18 5.55 1.53
N ARG A 170 -25.99 4.50 1.41
CA ARG A 170 -27.40 4.60 1.00
C ARG A 170 -28.18 5.55 1.91
N MET A 171 -28.04 5.43 3.23
CA MET A 171 -28.67 6.37 4.18
C MET A 171 -28.19 7.81 3.98
N ALA A 172 -26.91 8.03 3.68
CA ALA A 172 -26.39 9.36 3.39
C ALA A 172 -26.99 9.95 2.10
N ILE A 173 -27.21 9.14 1.07
CA ILE A 173 -27.90 9.54 -0.17
C ILE A 173 -29.36 9.91 0.12
N ASP A 174 -30.05 9.11 0.94
CA ASP A 174 -31.44 9.38 1.33
C ASP A 174 -31.56 10.69 2.12
N GLU A 175 -30.58 11.01 2.98
CA GLU A 175 -30.49 12.34 3.59
C GLU A 175 -30.17 13.42 2.56
N ALA A 176 -29.23 13.18 1.64
CA ALA A 176 -28.87 14.18 0.63
C ALA A 176 -30.08 14.65 -0.17
N ARG A 177 -31.01 13.74 -0.54
CA ARG A 177 -32.28 14.05 -1.21
C ARG A 177 -33.21 14.99 -0.45
N ARG A 178 -33.01 15.13 0.88
CA ARG A 178 -33.78 16.02 1.74
C ARG A 178 -33.16 17.42 1.85
N SER A 179 -32.04 17.68 1.17
CA SER A 179 -31.36 18.97 1.24
C SER A 179 -32.28 20.13 0.87
N ILE A 180 -32.10 21.26 1.55
CA ILE A 180 -32.88 22.48 1.35
C ILE A 180 -31.99 23.52 0.65
N SER A 181 -32.39 23.93 -0.55
CA SER A 181 -31.70 24.98 -1.32
C SER A 181 -31.89 26.35 -0.68
N GLU A 182 -30.88 27.21 -0.79
CA GLU A 182 -30.97 28.60 -0.35
C GLU A 182 -31.62 29.44 -1.45
N ASN A 183 -32.37 30.50 -1.07
CA ASN A 183 -33.07 31.35 -2.02
C ASN A 183 -32.15 32.45 -2.59
N ASP A 184 -31.13 32.06 -3.33
CA ASP A 184 -30.12 32.97 -3.91
C ASP A 184 -29.89 32.73 -5.42
N ASN A 185 -30.84 32.06 -6.09
CA ASN A 185 -30.85 31.75 -7.52
C ASN A 185 -29.60 31.00 -8.03
N ARG A 186 -28.90 30.27 -7.16
CA ARG A 186 -27.77 29.40 -7.52
C ARG A 186 -28.10 27.94 -7.23
N PRO A 187 -27.64 26.99 -8.07
CA PRO A 187 -27.76 25.58 -7.75
C PRO A 187 -26.83 25.26 -6.57
N HIS A 188 -27.35 24.55 -5.59
CA HIS A 188 -26.60 24.11 -4.41
C HIS A 188 -26.44 22.60 -4.44
N PRO A 189 -25.34 22.06 -3.86
CA PRO A 189 -25.14 20.63 -3.82
C PRO A 189 -26.14 19.98 -2.85
N TRP A 190 -26.59 18.80 -3.22
CA TRP A 190 -27.35 17.89 -2.37
C TRP A 190 -26.37 17.08 -1.54
N VAL A 191 -26.31 17.39 -0.24
CA VAL A 191 -25.33 16.80 0.67
C VAL A 191 -26.03 16.16 1.86
N GLY A 192 -25.74 14.89 2.11
CA GLY A 192 -26.17 14.15 3.28
C GLY A 192 -24.98 13.59 4.04
N ALA A 193 -25.08 13.53 5.36
CA ALA A 193 -24.05 13.02 6.24
C ALA A 193 -24.62 12.07 7.30
N VAL A 194 -23.94 10.95 7.54
CA VAL A 194 -24.31 9.95 8.55
C VAL A 194 -23.10 9.62 9.41
N VAL A 195 -23.27 9.69 10.74
CA VAL A 195 -22.23 9.37 11.72
C VAL A 195 -22.53 8.02 12.34
N VAL A 196 -21.59 7.08 12.25
CA VAL A 196 -21.75 5.70 12.73
C VAL A 196 -20.63 5.36 13.71
N LYS A 197 -20.97 4.72 14.83
CA LYS A 197 -19.99 4.22 15.80
C LYS A 197 -20.42 2.86 16.34
N GLY A 198 -19.54 1.87 16.29
CA GLY A 198 -19.83 0.51 16.74
C GLY A 198 -21.04 -0.10 16.03
N GLY A 199 -21.20 0.16 14.73
CA GLY A 199 -22.34 -0.33 13.93
C GLY A 199 -23.69 0.34 14.24
N LYS A 200 -23.72 1.39 15.06
CA LYS A 200 -24.93 2.17 15.36
C LYS A 200 -24.87 3.54 14.71
N VAL A 201 -25.96 3.93 14.06
CA VAL A 201 -26.12 5.30 13.55
C VAL A 201 -26.35 6.22 14.74
N LEU A 202 -25.41 7.16 14.96
CA LEU A 202 -25.51 8.17 16.00
C LEU A 202 -26.27 9.40 15.51
N SER A 203 -26.11 9.76 14.25
CA SER A 203 -26.69 10.97 13.66
C SER A 203 -26.82 10.86 12.16
N LYS A 204 -27.83 11.53 11.62
CA LYS A 204 -28.10 11.75 10.20
C LYS A 204 -28.42 13.22 10.02
N ALA A 205 -27.94 13.83 8.94
CA ALA A 205 -28.28 15.20 8.61
C ALA A 205 -28.14 15.48 7.12
N HIS A 206 -28.75 16.57 6.67
CA HIS A 206 -28.65 17.05 5.29
C HIS A 206 -28.38 18.56 5.23
N ARG A 207 -27.90 19.02 4.07
CA ARG A 207 -27.61 20.43 3.85
C ARG A 207 -28.88 21.26 3.97
N GLY A 208 -28.80 22.36 4.72
CA GLY A 208 -29.92 23.28 4.89
C GLY A 208 -30.92 22.89 5.98
N GLU A 209 -30.76 21.74 6.65
CA GLU A 209 -31.54 21.36 7.84
C GLU A 209 -31.47 22.44 8.93
N VAL A 210 -30.28 23.03 9.09
CA VAL A 210 -30.09 24.32 9.75
C VAL A 210 -29.69 25.34 8.68
N PRO A 211 -30.42 26.46 8.51
CA PRO A 211 -30.14 27.44 7.47
C PRO A 211 -28.66 27.86 7.42
N GLY A 212 -28.07 27.81 6.22
CA GLY A 212 -26.67 28.19 5.97
C GLY A 212 -25.61 27.20 6.48
N ASN A 213 -25.99 26.01 6.95
CA ASN A 213 -25.08 25.00 7.45
C ASN A 213 -25.03 23.72 6.58
N HIS A 214 -23.86 23.11 6.56
CA HIS A 214 -23.61 21.87 5.83
C HIS A 214 -24.05 20.66 6.65
N ALA A 215 -24.29 19.53 5.98
CA ALA A 215 -24.74 18.29 6.60
C ALA A 215 -23.77 17.81 7.69
N GLU A 216 -22.45 17.87 7.45
CA GLU A 216 -21.43 17.39 8.41
C GLU A 216 -21.43 18.23 9.69
N PHE A 217 -21.66 19.55 9.57
CA PHE A 217 -21.82 20.43 10.74
C PHE A 217 -23.04 20.03 11.56
N VAL A 218 -24.19 19.87 10.91
CA VAL A 218 -25.44 19.53 11.61
C VAL A 218 -25.29 18.16 12.29
N ALA A 219 -24.74 17.18 11.56
CA ALA A 219 -24.56 15.84 12.06
C ALA A 219 -23.64 15.76 13.29
N LEU A 220 -22.54 16.53 13.33
CA LEU A 220 -21.52 16.47 14.39
C LEU A 220 -21.75 17.46 15.54
N GLU A 221 -22.16 18.69 15.23
CA GLU A 221 -22.21 19.80 16.20
C GLU A 221 -23.61 20.04 16.72
N LYS A 222 -24.61 20.01 15.84
CA LYS A 222 -26.01 20.28 16.22
C LYS A 222 -26.66 19.05 16.85
N ASN A 223 -26.49 17.89 16.22
CA ASN A 223 -27.14 16.65 16.63
C ASN A 223 -26.35 15.91 17.71
N LEU A 224 -25.03 16.09 17.77
CA LEU A 224 -24.13 15.38 18.68
C LEU A 224 -23.27 16.31 19.57
N PRO A 225 -23.77 17.45 20.09
CA PRO A 225 -22.94 18.46 20.76
C PRO A 225 -22.12 17.87 21.94
N ASN A 226 -22.73 16.96 22.70
CA ASN A 226 -22.13 16.34 23.89
C ASN A 226 -21.85 14.84 23.75
N VAL A 227 -21.83 14.32 22.51
CA VAL A 227 -21.59 12.89 22.24
C VAL A 227 -20.16 12.70 21.71
N THR A 228 -19.42 11.75 22.29
CA THR A 228 -18.08 11.40 21.82
C THR A 228 -18.13 10.62 20.50
N VAL A 229 -17.74 11.31 19.42
CA VAL A 229 -17.62 10.74 18.08
C VAL A 229 -16.19 10.31 17.74
N ALA A 230 -15.27 10.39 18.69
CA ALA A 230 -13.91 9.89 18.50
C ALA A 230 -13.95 8.39 18.13
N GLY A 231 -13.23 8.02 17.06
CA GLY A 231 -13.25 6.67 16.54
C GLY A 231 -14.48 6.30 15.68
N ALA A 232 -15.38 7.24 15.40
CA ALA A 232 -16.53 7.01 14.52
C ALA A 232 -16.13 6.96 13.04
N THR A 233 -17.04 6.45 12.20
CA THR A 233 -17.01 6.57 10.74
C THR A 233 -18.07 7.58 10.30
N VAL A 234 -17.70 8.48 9.40
CA VAL A 234 -18.64 9.44 8.79
C VAL A 234 -18.81 9.13 7.30
N TYR A 235 -20.05 8.97 6.87
CA TYR A 235 -20.42 8.82 5.46
C TYR A 235 -20.97 10.16 4.99
N THR A 236 -20.39 10.73 3.94
CA THR A 236 -20.82 12.02 3.37
C THR A 236 -20.96 11.88 1.87
N THR A 237 -22.02 12.42 1.26
CA THR A 237 -22.24 12.27 -0.18
C THR A 237 -21.28 13.13 -1.01
N LEU A 238 -20.86 14.29 -0.52
CA LEU A 238 -19.90 15.16 -1.20
C LEU A 238 -18.63 15.31 -0.34
N GLU A 239 -17.48 15.51 -0.99
CA GLU A 239 -16.21 15.78 -0.32
C GLU A 239 -16.34 16.94 0.70
N PRO A 240 -15.91 16.75 1.96
CA PRO A 240 -15.99 17.80 2.96
C PRO A 240 -15.21 19.05 2.56
N CYS A 241 -15.83 20.22 2.70
CA CYS A 241 -15.23 21.47 2.28
C CYS A 241 -13.95 21.82 3.06
N THR A 242 -12.98 22.44 2.39
CA THR A 242 -11.71 22.91 3.00
C THR A 242 -11.72 24.39 3.35
N THR A 243 -12.70 25.15 2.89
CA THR A 243 -12.85 26.59 3.14
C THR A 243 -14.31 26.93 3.42
N ARG A 244 -14.53 27.90 4.31
CA ARG A 244 -15.84 28.46 4.68
C ARG A 244 -15.65 29.95 4.99
N THR A 245 -16.68 30.76 4.75
CA THR A 245 -16.65 32.18 5.13
C THR A 245 -16.63 32.31 6.65
N PRO A 246 -15.63 32.99 7.24
CA PRO A 246 -15.59 33.24 8.69
C PRO A 246 -16.89 33.85 9.20
N PRO A 247 -17.36 33.50 10.42
CA PRO A 247 -16.67 32.71 11.45
C PRO A 247 -16.83 31.18 11.32
N LYS A 248 -17.39 30.66 10.21
CA LYS A 248 -17.66 29.23 10.05
C LYS A 248 -16.36 28.44 9.82
N ILE A 249 -16.18 27.36 10.57
CA ILE A 249 -15.07 26.41 10.41
C ILE A 249 -15.37 25.41 9.27
N PRO A 250 -14.39 25.08 8.40
CA PRO A 250 -14.52 24.05 7.36
C PRO A 250 -14.91 22.67 7.89
N CYS A 251 -15.67 21.89 7.11
CA CYS A 251 -16.12 20.56 7.52
C CYS A 251 -14.96 19.59 7.78
N VAL A 252 -13.88 19.66 6.99
CA VAL A 252 -12.68 18.84 7.20
C VAL A 252 -12.06 19.10 8.57
N ASP A 253 -11.95 20.37 8.96
CA ASP A 253 -11.36 20.75 10.24
C ASP A 253 -12.21 20.24 11.41
N ARG A 254 -13.54 20.29 11.28
CA ARG A 254 -14.45 19.70 12.27
C ARG A 254 -14.28 18.19 12.41
N LEU A 255 -14.16 17.46 11.30
CA LEU A 255 -13.93 16.02 11.32
C LEU A 255 -12.62 15.66 12.05
N ILE A 256 -11.57 16.45 11.83
CA ILE A 256 -10.27 16.32 12.50
C ILE A 256 -10.37 16.65 13.99
N GLU A 257 -10.94 17.81 14.34
CA GLU A 257 -11.13 18.25 15.74
C GLU A 257 -11.94 17.23 16.55
N ARG A 258 -12.96 16.63 15.93
CA ARG A 258 -13.84 15.61 16.51
C ARG A 258 -13.23 14.21 16.52
N LYS A 259 -12.01 14.03 16.00
CA LYS A 259 -11.22 12.78 16.00
C LYS A 259 -11.96 11.58 15.38
N VAL A 260 -12.66 11.83 14.27
CA VAL A 260 -13.26 10.78 13.46
C VAL A 260 -12.16 9.85 12.95
N ALA A 261 -12.37 8.53 12.98
CA ALA A 261 -11.36 7.57 12.54
C ALA A 261 -11.36 7.36 11.02
N ARG A 262 -12.54 7.44 10.40
CA ARG A 262 -12.74 7.12 8.99
C ARG A 262 -13.80 7.99 8.35
N VAL A 263 -13.57 8.45 7.12
CA VAL A 263 -14.54 9.22 6.32
C VAL A 263 -14.73 8.53 4.97
N VAL A 264 -15.97 8.17 4.66
CA VAL A 264 -16.35 7.54 3.39
C VAL A 264 -17.12 8.57 2.56
N ILE A 265 -16.62 8.87 1.36
CA ILE A 265 -17.04 10.01 0.54
C ILE A 265 -17.78 9.50 -0.71
N GLY A 266 -18.94 10.07 -1.02
CA GLY A 266 -19.69 9.72 -2.23
C GLY A 266 -18.95 10.10 -3.50
N ILE A 267 -18.76 11.40 -3.71
CA ILE A 267 -18.03 11.95 -4.86
C ILE A 267 -17.06 13.04 -4.39
N LEU A 268 -15.99 13.25 -5.15
CA LEU A 268 -15.11 14.41 -4.94
C LEU A 268 -15.82 15.71 -5.34
N ASP A 269 -15.40 16.84 -4.75
CA ASP A 269 -16.05 18.12 -5.03
C ASP A 269 -15.82 18.52 -6.52
N PRO A 270 -16.87 18.89 -7.28
CA PRO A 270 -16.70 19.35 -8.64
C PRO A 270 -16.00 20.71 -8.74
N ASP A 271 -15.94 21.51 -7.67
CA ASP A 271 -15.18 22.75 -7.62
C ASP A 271 -13.66 22.47 -7.55
N ASP A 272 -12.91 22.83 -8.57
CA ASP A 272 -11.44 22.65 -8.64
C ASP A 272 -10.68 23.32 -7.47
N ARG A 273 -11.29 24.33 -6.83
CA ARG A 273 -10.72 24.97 -5.64
C ARG A 273 -10.76 24.04 -4.43
N ILE A 274 -11.64 23.05 -4.41
CA ILE A 274 -11.87 22.12 -3.29
C ILE A 274 -11.43 20.70 -3.65
N ARG A 275 -11.65 20.27 -4.90
CA ARG A 275 -11.46 18.90 -5.39
C ARG A 275 -10.20 18.20 -4.87
N GLY A 276 -10.40 17.11 -4.14
CA GLY A 276 -9.38 16.26 -3.53
C GLY A 276 -8.59 16.90 -2.38
N LYS A 277 -8.75 18.19 -2.09
CA LYS A 277 -8.02 18.86 -1.00
C LYS A 277 -8.56 18.43 0.36
N GLY A 278 -9.87 18.20 0.46
CA GLY A 278 -10.51 17.74 1.70
C GLY A 278 -10.09 16.33 2.04
N GLN A 279 -10.15 15.42 1.06
CA GLN A 279 -9.66 14.06 1.22
C GLN A 279 -8.18 14.02 1.64
N ARG A 280 -7.30 14.78 0.95
CA ARG A 280 -5.88 14.84 1.29
C ARG A 280 -5.65 15.36 2.70
N LYS A 281 -6.37 16.39 3.13
CA LYS A 281 -6.23 16.99 4.46
C LYS A 281 -6.66 16.01 5.57
N LEU A 282 -7.71 15.21 5.34
CA LEU A 282 -8.11 14.12 6.25
C LEU A 282 -7.02 13.04 6.33
N SER A 283 -6.52 12.56 5.19
CA SER A 283 -5.46 11.55 5.14
C SER A 283 -4.17 12.02 5.84
N ASN A 284 -3.78 13.28 5.64
CA ASN A 284 -2.61 13.88 6.31
C ASN A 284 -2.78 13.99 7.83
N ALA A 285 -4.02 14.06 8.32
CA ALA A 285 -4.35 14.04 9.75
C ALA A 285 -4.45 12.60 10.32
N GLY A 286 -4.15 11.57 9.52
CA GLY A 286 -4.22 10.17 9.93
C GLY A 286 -5.64 9.58 9.93
N ILE A 287 -6.61 10.25 9.30
CA ILE A 287 -7.99 9.77 9.16
C ILE A 287 -8.08 8.93 7.90
N GLU A 288 -8.59 7.70 8.02
CA GLU A 288 -8.79 6.82 6.87
C GLU A 288 -9.85 7.40 5.93
N THR A 289 -9.58 7.43 4.61
CA THR A 289 -10.57 7.84 3.62
C THR A 289 -10.90 6.73 2.63
N ALA A 290 -12.16 6.63 2.25
CA ALA A 290 -12.66 5.70 1.24
C ALA A 290 -13.72 6.37 0.37
N LEU A 291 -14.04 5.77 -0.78
CA LEU A 291 -15.13 6.22 -1.64
C LEU A 291 -16.35 5.30 -1.50
N PHE A 292 -17.53 5.81 -1.84
CA PHE A 292 -18.73 4.98 -1.96
C PHE A 292 -18.54 3.90 -3.05
N PRO A 293 -19.28 2.78 -2.96
CA PRO A 293 -19.45 1.85 -4.08
C PRO A 293 -19.84 2.60 -5.36
N HIS A 294 -19.35 2.13 -6.51
CA HIS A 294 -19.46 2.84 -7.79
C HIS A 294 -20.91 3.17 -8.19
N ASP A 295 -21.83 2.23 -7.99
CA ASP A 295 -23.27 2.40 -8.22
C ASP A 295 -23.88 3.52 -7.36
N LEU A 296 -23.51 3.57 -6.07
CA LEU A 296 -23.94 4.64 -5.16
C LEU A 296 -23.29 5.98 -5.49
N ALA A 297 -22.03 5.98 -5.94
CA ALA A 297 -21.33 7.19 -6.35
C ALA A 297 -22.00 7.82 -7.58
N MET A 298 -22.34 7.04 -8.62
CA MET A 298 -23.05 7.55 -9.80
C MET A 298 -24.41 8.17 -9.45
N GLU A 299 -25.11 7.63 -8.45
CA GLU A 299 -26.38 8.19 -7.98
C GLU A 299 -26.17 9.56 -7.32
N VAL A 300 -25.08 9.75 -6.59
CA VAL A 300 -24.70 11.05 -6.02
C VAL A 300 -24.29 12.04 -7.12
N GLU A 301 -23.58 11.57 -8.16
CA GLU A 301 -23.23 12.39 -9.33
C GLU A 301 -24.48 12.91 -10.03
N GLU A 302 -25.46 12.04 -10.31
CA GLU A 302 -26.71 12.43 -10.95
C GLU A 302 -27.51 13.40 -10.05
N LEU A 303 -27.57 13.14 -8.74
CA LEU A 303 -28.23 14.03 -7.79
C LEU A 303 -27.62 15.45 -7.80
N ASN A 304 -26.29 15.56 -8.01
CA ASN A 304 -25.55 16.82 -8.01
C ASN A 304 -25.27 17.40 -9.41
N ARG A 305 -25.85 16.84 -10.47
CA ARG A 305 -25.54 17.18 -11.86
C ARG A 305 -25.64 18.67 -12.19
N GLU A 306 -26.65 19.36 -11.68
CA GLU A 306 -26.83 20.80 -11.91
C GLU A 306 -25.77 21.64 -11.20
N PHE A 307 -25.41 21.26 -9.97
CA PHE A 307 -24.35 21.90 -9.21
C PHE A 307 -22.99 21.70 -9.89
N THR A 308 -22.69 20.49 -10.34
CA THR A 308 -21.46 20.18 -11.09
C THR A 308 -21.32 21.06 -12.33
N ARG A 309 -22.35 21.15 -13.17
CA ARG A 309 -22.37 22.03 -14.36
C ARG A 309 -22.16 23.49 -14.02
N PHE A 310 -22.67 23.95 -12.89
CA PHE A 310 -22.49 25.31 -12.43
C PHE A 310 -21.04 25.58 -12.01
N CYS A 311 -20.41 24.66 -11.27
CA CYS A 311 -18.99 24.76 -10.92
C CYS A 311 -18.08 24.76 -12.15
N GLU A 312 -18.34 23.89 -13.13
CA GLU A 312 -17.59 23.83 -14.39
C GLU A 312 -17.70 25.13 -15.20
N LYS A 313 -18.91 25.72 -15.28
CA LYS A 313 -19.09 27.03 -15.92
C LYS A 313 -18.31 28.13 -15.20
N GLN A 314 -18.28 28.11 -13.86
CA GLN A 314 -17.50 29.07 -13.09
C GLN A 314 -15.99 28.92 -13.32
N SER A 315 -15.48 27.68 -13.34
CA SER A 315 -14.07 27.43 -13.58
C SER A 315 -13.65 27.95 -14.97
N LEU A 316 -14.46 27.71 -16.00
CA LEU A 316 -14.26 28.24 -17.35
C LEU A 316 -14.27 29.78 -17.39
N THR A 317 -15.25 30.44 -16.75
CA THR A 317 -15.32 31.92 -16.71
C THR A 317 -14.17 32.56 -15.93
N SER A 318 -13.65 31.88 -14.90
CA SER A 318 -12.47 32.35 -14.15
C SER A 318 -11.15 32.19 -14.92
N GLN A 319 -11.14 31.41 -16.01
CA GLN A 319 -10.00 31.26 -16.91
C GLN A 319 -10.06 32.22 -18.12
N THR A 320 -11.20 32.88 -18.38
CA THR A 320 -11.39 33.80 -19.53
C THR A 320 -11.03 35.27 -19.24
N ASP A 321 -10.34 35.58 -18.13
CA ASP A 321 -9.83 36.93 -17.85
C ASP A 321 -8.34 37.02 -18.31
N PRO A 322 -8.02 37.49 -19.53
CA PRO A 322 -6.70 37.33 -20.13
C PRO A 322 -5.64 38.26 -19.50
N ALA A 323 -6.05 39.17 -18.62
CA ALA A 323 -5.23 40.26 -18.12
C ALA A 323 -4.59 40.00 -16.74
N LYS A 324 -4.78 38.82 -16.13
CA LYS A 324 -4.15 38.50 -14.83
C LYS A 324 -3.42 37.14 -14.75
N SER A 325 -3.39 36.35 -15.81
CA SER A 325 -2.67 35.06 -15.81
C SER A 325 -1.35 35.04 -16.57
N PHE A 326 -0.95 36.11 -17.26
CA PHE A 326 0.28 36.11 -18.06
C PHE A 326 1.05 37.44 -17.99
N ALA A 327 2.02 37.51 -17.07
CA ALA A 327 3.30 38.21 -17.24
C ALA A 327 4.31 37.69 -16.19
N PRO A 328 5.62 37.68 -16.48
CA PRO A 328 6.43 36.47 -16.36
C PRO A 328 7.47 36.50 -15.23
N SER A 329 7.72 35.34 -14.63
CA SER A 329 9.09 34.96 -14.23
C SER A 329 9.38 33.65 -14.95
N GLY A 330 10.26 33.73 -15.93
CA GLY A 330 10.41 32.77 -17.02
C GLY A 330 10.67 31.33 -16.60
N GLY A 331 10.07 30.41 -17.36
CA GLY A 331 10.30 28.97 -17.28
C GLY A 331 8.98 28.21 -17.46
N LEU A 332 8.83 27.48 -18.57
CA LEU A 332 7.80 26.46 -18.71
C LEU A 332 7.95 25.48 -17.53
N LYS A 333 6.84 25.16 -16.83
CA LYS A 333 6.87 24.20 -15.73
C LYS A 333 7.21 22.79 -16.29
N PRO A 334 8.17 22.08 -15.70
CA PRO A 334 8.54 20.75 -16.17
C PRO A 334 7.41 19.74 -15.96
N LEU A 335 7.15 18.92 -16.97
CA LEU A 335 6.23 17.79 -16.89
C LEU A 335 6.97 16.56 -16.31
N VAL A 336 6.35 15.83 -15.38
CA VAL A 336 6.92 14.65 -14.71
C VAL A 336 6.14 13.41 -15.13
N VAL A 337 6.80 12.46 -15.82
CA VAL A 337 6.19 11.22 -16.34
C VAL A 337 6.67 10.01 -15.53
N PRO A 338 5.81 9.32 -14.74
CA PRO A 338 6.19 8.14 -13.97
C PRO A 338 6.42 6.91 -14.87
N LEU A 339 7.51 6.18 -14.60
CA LEU A 339 7.77 4.86 -15.20
C LEU A 339 6.90 3.78 -14.54
N ARG A 340 6.18 2.98 -15.35
CA ARG A 340 5.71 1.65 -14.92
C ARG A 340 6.41 0.59 -15.75
N TYR A 341 7.11 -0.34 -15.07
CA TYR A 341 7.61 -1.55 -15.71
C TYR A 341 6.43 -2.47 -16.03
N GLY A 342 6.21 -2.77 -17.31
CA GLY A 342 5.20 -3.71 -17.76
C GLY A 342 5.43 -4.17 -19.20
N PRO A 343 4.94 -5.37 -19.58
CA PRO A 343 5.05 -5.87 -20.95
C PRO A 343 4.25 -4.99 -21.92
N SER A 344 4.78 -4.79 -23.13
CA SER A 344 4.16 -3.95 -24.17
C SER A 344 2.72 -4.40 -24.51
N PRO A 345 1.81 -3.45 -24.86
CA PRO A 345 0.50 -3.79 -25.39
C PRO A 345 0.60 -4.62 -26.68
N PRO A 346 -0.36 -5.51 -26.98
CA PRO A 346 -0.32 -6.40 -28.14
C PRO A 346 -0.28 -5.68 -29.50
N SER A 347 -0.63 -4.39 -29.53
CA SER A 347 -0.65 -3.54 -30.74
C SER A 347 0.72 -2.96 -31.10
N ALA A 348 1.71 -3.02 -30.21
CA ALA A 348 3.07 -2.60 -30.50
C ALA A 348 3.84 -3.80 -31.07
N GLY A 349 4.07 -3.79 -32.39
CA GLY A 349 4.74 -4.87 -33.11
C GLY A 349 6.04 -5.34 -32.45
N LYS A 350 6.43 -6.59 -32.72
CA LYS A 350 7.66 -7.21 -32.24
C LYS A 350 8.86 -6.32 -32.64
N HIS A 351 9.41 -5.58 -31.68
CA HIS A 351 10.84 -5.35 -31.40
C HIS A 351 11.02 -4.06 -30.57
N THR A 352 11.99 -4.12 -29.65
CA THR A 352 12.51 -3.08 -28.74
C THR A 352 11.78 -2.88 -27.41
N MET A 353 12.52 -3.09 -26.30
CA MET A 353 12.10 -2.70 -24.95
C MET A 353 12.04 -1.17 -24.89
N GLY A 354 10.91 -0.60 -25.26
CA GLY A 354 10.59 0.81 -25.02
C GLY A 354 10.10 1.02 -23.59
N HIS A 355 10.47 2.14 -22.98
CA HIS A 355 9.93 2.56 -21.69
C HIS A 355 8.51 3.09 -21.93
N HIS A 356 7.49 2.55 -21.24
CA HIS A 356 6.10 3.00 -21.35
C HIS A 356 5.75 3.88 -20.15
N GLY A 357 5.14 5.04 -20.41
CA GLY A 357 4.74 6.01 -19.38
C GLY A 357 3.48 6.77 -19.77
N LEU A 358 2.75 7.26 -18.75
CA LEU A 358 1.52 8.02 -18.92
C LEU A 358 1.83 9.52 -18.94
N ILE A 359 1.47 10.22 -20.01
CA ILE A 359 1.62 11.68 -20.08
C ILE A 359 0.35 12.33 -19.56
N VAL A 360 0.46 13.05 -18.44
CA VAL A 360 -0.62 13.91 -17.93
C VAL A 360 -0.40 15.31 -18.51
N ALA A 361 -1.06 15.62 -19.63
CA ALA A 361 -1.15 17.00 -20.06
C ALA A 361 -2.21 17.72 -19.20
N ASN A 362 -2.06 19.04 -19.07
CA ASN A 362 -2.81 19.97 -18.22
C ASN A 362 -4.25 19.54 -17.85
N HIS A 363 -4.62 19.70 -16.58
CA HIS A 363 -5.93 19.38 -15.96
C HIS A 363 -6.21 17.92 -15.56
N GLY A 364 -5.19 17.05 -15.54
CA GLY A 364 -5.28 15.79 -14.78
C GLY A 364 -6.09 14.69 -15.44
N GLU A 365 -6.48 14.85 -16.71
CA GLU A 365 -6.97 13.72 -17.50
C GLU A 365 -5.80 13.01 -18.21
N PRO A 366 -5.73 11.67 -18.14
CA PRO A 366 -4.72 10.91 -18.85
C PRO A 366 -5.09 10.85 -20.34
N ALA A 367 -4.38 11.62 -21.17
CA ALA A 367 -4.76 11.76 -22.57
C ALA A 367 -4.10 10.72 -23.50
N TYR A 368 -2.92 10.17 -23.16
CA TYR A 368 -2.19 9.26 -24.07
C TYR A 368 -1.32 8.22 -23.33
N ASP A 369 -1.36 6.98 -23.81
CA ASP A 369 -0.34 5.95 -23.54
C ASP A 369 0.86 6.21 -24.45
N VAL A 370 2.05 6.39 -23.88
CA VAL A 370 3.21 6.82 -24.65
C VAL A 370 4.43 5.95 -24.36
N SER A 371 4.98 5.35 -25.42
CA SER A 371 6.30 4.73 -25.36
C SER A 371 7.38 5.78 -25.59
N VAL A 372 8.17 6.09 -24.56
CA VAL A 372 9.34 6.95 -24.68
C VAL A 372 10.49 6.12 -25.27
N SER A 373 10.47 5.93 -26.59
CA SER A 373 11.61 5.46 -27.38
C SER A 373 12.15 6.54 -28.33
N THR A 374 11.42 7.64 -28.50
CA THR A 374 11.75 8.76 -29.40
C THR A 374 11.85 10.09 -28.63
N PRO A 375 12.79 11.00 -28.99
CA PRO A 375 13.02 12.27 -28.27
C PRO A 375 11.94 13.35 -28.51
N LYS A 376 10.97 13.07 -29.40
CA LYS A 376 9.91 13.97 -29.81
C LYS A 376 8.60 13.21 -29.96
N ILE A 377 7.51 13.81 -29.52
CA ILE A 377 6.17 13.22 -29.57
C ILE A 377 5.17 14.29 -29.99
N GLN A 378 4.37 14.02 -31.02
CA GLN A 378 3.29 14.93 -31.42
C GLN A 378 2.06 14.74 -30.53
N ILE A 379 1.52 15.86 -30.04
CA ILE A 379 0.28 15.91 -29.25
C ILE A 379 -0.66 16.89 -29.95
N GLY A 380 -1.61 16.38 -30.73
CA GLY A 380 -2.46 17.22 -31.60
C GLY A 380 -1.62 18.00 -32.61
N THR A 381 -1.70 19.34 -32.58
CA THR A 381 -0.89 20.24 -33.41
C THR A 381 0.42 20.71 -32.73
N SER A 382 0.69 20.28 -31.50
CA SER A 382 1.86 20.70 -30.70
C SER A 382 2.92 19.62 -30.61
N GLU A 383 4.16 19.98 -30.28
CA GLU A 383 5.30 19.06 -30.14
C GLU A 383 5.79 19.02 -28.69
N LEU A 384 5.85 17.82 -28.10
CA LEU A 384 6.52 17.56 -26.83
C LEU A 384 7.98 17.18 -27.10
N LYS A 385 8.91 17.89 -26.48
CA LYS A 385 10.35 17.60 -26.51
C LYS A 385 10.85 17.18 -25.13
N PHE A 386 11.63 16.11 -25.07
CA PHE A 386 12.28 15.68 -23.83
C PHE A 386 13.71 16.21 -23.76
N GLU A 387 14.07 16.79 -22.61
CA GLU A 387 15.43 17.26 -22.35
C GLU A 387 16.31 16.08 -21.91
N GLY A 388 16.80 15.32 -22.89
CA GLY A 388 17.78 14.27 -22.69
C GLY A 388 17.26 12.85 -22.91
N SER A 389 18.17 11.94 -23.25
CA SER A 389 17.90 10.53 -23.56
C SER A 389 17.97 9.60 -22.35
N LYS A 390 18.15 10.13 -21.13
CA LYS A 390 18.34 9.36 -19.90
C LYS A 390 17.34 9.80 -18.82
N PRO A 391 16.66 8.85 -18.15
CA PRO A 391 15.73 9.17 -17.07
C PRO A 391 16.48 9.73 -15.86
N VAL A 392 15.80 10.60 -15.12
CA VAL A 392 16.24 11.10 -13.82
C VAL A 392 15.67 10.19 -12.73
N PHE A 393 16.55 9.60 -11.92
CA PHE A 393 16.18 8.72 -10.81
C PHE A 393 16.11 9.51 -9.51
N THR A 394 15.04 9.33 -8.74
CA THR A 394 14.99 9.87 -7.36
C THR A 394 15.64 8.87 -6.41
N LYS A 395 16.44 9.36 -5.45
CA LYS A 395 17.22 8.50 -4.53
C LYS A 395 16.37 7.77 -3.48
N ALA A 396 15.10 8.12 -3.31
CA ALA A 396 14.29 7.62 -2.20
C ALA A 396 13.47 6.37 -2.55
N ASP A 397 12.92 6.27 -3.76
CA ASP A 397 11.82 5.31 -4.02
C ASP A 397 12.04 4.40 -5.25
N GLY A 398 13.18 4.50 -5.95
CA GLY A 398 13.44 3.69 -7.15
C GLY A 398 12.66 4.12 -8.40
N ASP A 399 11.86 5.19 -8.28
CA ASP A 399 11.10 5.76 -9.39
C ASP A 399 12.00 6.61 -10.31
N ALA A 400 11.75 6.47 -11.61
CA ALA A 400 12.46 7.13 -12.69
C ALA A 400 11.49 7.98 -13.52
N PHE A 401 11.91 9.19 -13.90
CA PHE A 401 11.07 10.16 -14.63
C PHE A 401 11.85 10.84 -15.74
N PHE A 402 11.15 11.27 -16.81
CA PHE A 402 11.70 12.16 -17.84
C PHE A 402 11.19 13.58 -17.64
N ILE A 403 12.06 14.57 -17.90
CA ILE A 403 11.72 15.99 -17.91
C ILE A 403 11.52 16.41 -19.37
N GLY A 404 10.38 17.04 -19.66
CA GLY A 404 10.08 17.54 -21.01
C GLY A 404 9.34 18.87 -20.98
N THR A 405 9.39 19.56 -22.12
CA THR A 405 8.73 20.83 -22.39
C THR A 405 7.80 20.69 -23.60
N ILE A 406 6.61 21.30 -23.51
CA ILE A 406 5.65 21.35 -24.62
C ILE A 406 5.87 22.67 -25.36
N GLU A 407 6.20 22.59 -26.64
CA GLU A 407 6.16 23.73 -27.55
C GLU A 407 4.81 23.75 -28.27
N LEU A 408 4.02 24.81 -28.01
CA LEU A 408 2.76 25.06 -28.71
C LEU A 408 3.06 25.62 -30.11
N ALA A 409 2.37 25.13 -31.14
CA ALA A 409 2.57 25.59 -32.51
C ALA A 409 2.12 27.06 -32.72
N PRO A 410 2.76 27.82 -33.63
CA PRO A 410 2.57 29.28 -33.78
C PRO A 410 1.20 29.73 -34.34
N HIS A 411 0.24 28.83 -34.53
CA HIS A 411 -1.07 29.18 -35.13
C HIS A 411 -2.13 29.69 -34.15
N TYR A 412 -1.85 29.76 -32.85
CA TYR A 412 -2.83 30.26 -31.86
C TYR A 412 -2.77 31.78 -31.62
N GLU A 413 -1.80 32.51 -32.19
CA GLU A 413 -1.69 33.97 -32.03
C GLU A 413 -2.42 34.81 -33.10
N GLN A 414 -2.95 34.21 -34.18
CA GLN A 414 -3.45 34.98 -35.33
C GLN A 414 -4.99 35.09 -35.49
N SER A 415 -5.82 34.49 -34.63
CA SER A 415 -7.29 34.64 -34.77
C SER A 415 -7.91 35.81 -33.96
N ALA A 416 -7.10 36.60 -33.23
CA ALA A 416 -7.60 37.72 -32.42
C ALA A 416 -7.45 39.12 -33.09
N LYS A 417 -7.12 39.20 -34.38
CA LYS A 417 -7.05 40.48 -35.12
C LYS A 417 -7.55 40.36 -36.56
N SER A 418 -8.87 40.26 -36.75
CA SER A 418 -9.57 40.82 -37.93
C SER A 418 -11.07 40.50 -37.94
N SER A 419 -11.85 41.26 -37.17
CA SER A 419 -13.25 41.51 -37.51
C SER A 419 -13.65 42.88 -36.94
N GLY A 420 -13.39 43.90 -37.74
CA GLY A 420 -13.65 45.31 -37.43
C GLY A 420 -13.39 46.16 -38.66
N THR A 421 -14.29 46.08 -39.63
CA THR A 421 -14.62 47.18 -40.54
C THR A 421 -15.97 47.70 -40.15
#